data_AF-A0A6C0KVC0-F1
#
_entry.id   AF-A0A6C0KVC0-F1
#
_cell.length_a   1.000
_cell.length_b   1.000
_cell.length_c   1.000
_cell.angle_alpha   90.00
_cell.angle_beta   90.00
_cell.angle_gamma   90.00
#
_symmetry.space_group_name_H-M   'P 1'
#
loop_
_entity.id
_entity.type
_entity.pdbx_description
1 polymer ?
#
loop_
_entity_poly.entity_id
_entity_poly.type
_entity_poly.pdbx_seq_one_letter_code
_entity_poly.pdbx_strand_id
1 'polypeptide(L)'
;MLVMVFWKTHPFFRQWSELFLSQLFEKSDLPSPTHCPYEVKTASTLLSERTEIIYYLQTYFGVPPLKPILDHPEDTLIGKHDEIIIVRDVNEIVGTLRYKYAGEFVTSNKEPIYLVDCFCIHPLWRRKGVGDYLLTQLHRRSNERGRPYALFLKEGAPLSIWLPPLYTGTYVYREICFMERSQCVTSLYMSQAYRIMDHYRVLQPNLFVIRNPKSMNQIWKLYRKGIHSILCGIQDSYQRIGTKKMGWITAWIESPAITDDIREEASRMLSDACYPRFNMIWMDKQWVGNSTLWTLDGQFHWYAYQWTTNVSIQRSYCIMT
;
A
#
# COMPACT_ATOMS: atom_id res chain seq x y z
N MET A 1 3.99 23.65 6.03
CA MET A 1 3.36 22.68 5.11
C MET A 1 1.97 23.18 4.77
N LEU A 2 1.68 23.49 3.51
CA LEU A 2 0.32 23.82 3.08
C LEU A 2 -0.46 22.51 2.92
N VAL A 3 -1.44 22.28 3.80
CA VAL A 3 -2.39 21.16 3.67
C VAL A 3 -3.20 21.37 2.39
N MET A 4 -3.23 20.37 1.50
CA MET A 4 -4.03 20.39 0.27
C MET A 4 -5.49 20.75 0.58
N VAL A 5 -6.09 21.62 -0.24
CA VAL A 5 -7.46 22.11 -0.02
C VAL A 5 -8.44 20.94 -0.01
N PHE A 6 -8.16 19.90 -0.80
CA PHE A 6 -8.96 18.68 -0.85
C PHE A 6 -9.29 18.06 0.51
N TRP A 7 -8.32 18.04 1.45
CA TRP A 7 -8.50 17.41 2.77
C TRP A 7 -9.18 18.31 3.80
N LYS A 8 -9.26 19.63 3.54
CA LYS A 8 -9.95 20.57 4.43
C LYS A 8 -11.47 20.47 4.33
N THR A 9 -11.97 20.00 3.19
CA THR A 9 -13.41 19.86 2.91
C THR A 9 -13.91 18.43 3.11
N HIS A 10 -13.08 17.53 3.63
CA HIS A 10 -13.48 16.14 3.89
C HIS A 10 -14.30 16.08 5.19
N PRO A 11 -15.53 15.55 5.18
CA PRO A 11 -16.34 15.46 6.37
C PRO A 11 -15.71 14.47 7.37
N PHE A 12 -15.42 14.96 8.58
CA PHE A 12 -14.85 14.15 9.65
C PHE A 12 -15.98 13.59 10.52
N PHE A 13 -16.44 12.37 10.23
CA PHE A 13 -17.40 11.70 11.11
C PHE A 13 -16.69 10.65 11.98
N ARG A 14 -16.75 10.86 13.30
CA ARG A 14 -16.24 9.97 14.35
C ARG A 14 -17.42 9.27 15.03
N GLN A 15 -18.07 8.31 14.36
CA GLN A 15 -18.87 7.31 15.06
C GLN A 15 -18.18 5.94 14.91
N TRP A 16 -17.91 5.30 16.04
CA TRP A 16 -16.97 4.19 16.20
C TRP A 16 -17.66 2.87 16.59
N SER A 17 -18.93 2.69 16.23
CA SER A 17 -19.67 1.49 16.62
C SER A 17 -19.46 0.31 15.68
N GLU A 18 -19.14 0.56 14.41
CA GLU A 18 -19.13 -0.48 13.36
C GLU A 18 -17.72 -0.87 12.91
N LEU A 19 -17.54 -2.16 12.58
CA LEU A 19 -16.31 -2.69 11.99
C LEU A 19 -16.01 -2.07 10.61
N PHE A 20 -17.04 -1.56 9.94
CA PHE A 20 -16.94 -0.80 8.72
C PHE A 20 -18.15 0.11 8.61
N LEU A 21 -17.92 1.41 8.42
CA LEU A 21 -18.97 2.38 8.19
C LEU A 21 -18.64 3.19 6.94
N SER A 22 -19.58 3.18 6.00
CA SER A 22 -19.50 3.97 4.78
C SER A 22 -19.59 5.46 5.09
N GLN A 23 -18.72 6.27 4.48
CA GLN A 23 -18.69 7.72 4.64
C GLN A 23 -18.78 8.40 3.26
N LEU A 24 -19.86 8.11 2.54
CA LEU A 24 -20.11 8.72 1.24
C LEU A 24 -20.54 10.16 1.43
N PHE A 25 -19.97 11.01 0.60
CA PHE A 25 -20.38 12.39 0.43
C PHE A 25 -20.10 12.77 -1.01
N GLU A 26 -20.69 13.87 -1.47
CA GLU A 26 -20.48 14.38 -2.82
C GLU A 26 -19.43 15.49 -2.82
N LYS A 27 -18.65 15.57 -3.90
CA LYS A 27 -17.80 16.74 -4.19
C LYS A 27 -18.28 17.41 -5.46
N SER A 28 -18.32 18.75 -5.41
CA SER A 28 -18.52 19.57 -6.59
C SER A 28 -17.39 19.35 -7.58
N ASP A 29 -17.68 19.57 -8.86
CA ASP A 29 -16.64 19.58 -9.88
C ASP A 29 -15.59 20.65 -9.59
N LEU A 30 -14.38 20.42 -10.08
CA LEU A 30 -13.29 21.38 -10.04
C LEU A 30 -12.80 21.59 -11.48
N PRO A 31 -12.66 22.82 -11.97
CA PRO A 31 -12.12 23.05 -13.32
C PRO A 31 -10.68 22.54 -13.43
N SER A 32 -10.31 22.06 -14.62
CA SER A 32 -8.94 21.58 -14.85
C SER A 32 -7.93 22.73 -14.78
N PRO A 33 -6.85 22.60 -13.97
CA PRO A 33 -5.80 23.60 -13.90
C PRO A 33 -4.97 23.75 -15.18
N THR A 34 -4.99 22.75 -16.07
CA THR A 34 -4.26 22.75 -17.35
C THR A 34 -5.16 23.15 -18.52
N HIS A 35 -6.45 23.39 -18.27
CA HIS A 35 -7.49 23.52 -19.29
C HIS A 35 -7.72 22.26 -20.15
N CYS A 36 -6.95 21.19 -19.95
CA CYS A 36 -7.21 19.87 -20.54
C CYS A 36 -8.03 19.00 -19.57
N PRO A 37 -9.05 18.27 -20.03
CA PRO A 37 -9.79 17.35 -19.16
C PRO A 37 -8.89 16.20 -18.68
N TYR A 38 -9.28 15.56 -17.58
CA TYR A 38 -8.64 14.32 -17.16
C TYR A 38 -8.99 13.17 -18.12
N GLU A 39 -8.09 12.21 -18.20
CA GLU A 39 -8.28 10.96 -18.92
C GLU A 39 -8.32 9.79 -17.94
N VAL A 40 -9.07 8.75 -18.28
CA VAL A 40 -9.05 7.50 -17.51
C VAL A 40 -8.63 6.36 -18.42
N LYS A 41 -7.59 5.66 -17.99
CA LYS A 41 -7.11 4.46 -18.68
C LYS A 41 -7.39 3.23 -17.84
N THR A 42 -7.81 2.17 -18.52
CA THR A 42 -8.02 0.84 -17.96
C THR A 42 -7.05 -0.14 -18.62
N ALA A 43 -7.02 -1.40 -18.19
CA ALA A 43 -6.14 -2.40 -18.79
C ALA A 43 -6.25 -2.52 -20.33
N SER A 44 -7.45 -2.31 -20.88
CA SER A 44 -7.72 -2.39 -22.32
C SER A 44 -7.37 -1.10 -23.07
N THR A 45 -7.55 0.07 -22.48
CA THR A 45 -7.30 1.36 -23.15
C THR A 45 -5.87 1.87 -22.99
N LEU A 46 -5.12 1.31 -22.03
CA LEU A 46 -3.79 1.80 -21.71
C LEU A 46 -2.68 1.33 -22.66
N LEU A 47 -2.93 0.31 -23.50
CA LEU A 47 -1.88 -0.41 -24.24
C LEU A 47 -0.87 0.49 -24.98
N SER A 48 -1.32 1.58 -25.61
CA SER A 48 -0.45 2.51 -26.35
C SER A 48 0.32 3.52 -25.48
N GLU A 49 -0.08 3.71 -24.21
CA GLU A 49 0.46 4.77 -23.33
C GLU A 49 1.17 4.20 -22.09
N ARG A 50 1.26 2.86 -21.95
CA ARG A 50 1.92 2.21 -20.80
C ARG A 50 3.34 2.69 -20.61
N THR A 51 4.12 2.67 -21.67
CA THR A 51 5.54 3.05 -21.65
C THR A 51 5.72 4.51 -21.24
N GLU A 52 4.86 5.41 -21.74
CA GLU A 52 4.89 6.83 -21.37
C GLU A 52 4.60 7.05 -19.88
N ILE A 53 3.58 6.38 -19.34
CA ILE A 53 3.22 6.49 -17.92
C ILE A 53 4.32 5.91 -17.03
N ILE A 54 4.87 4.75 -17.39
CA ILE A 54 5.95 4.13 -16.62
C ILE A 54 7.16 5.05 -16.60
N TYR A 55 7.53 5.61 -17.76
CA TYR A 55 8.60 6.58 -17.85
C TYR A 55 8.34 7.81 -16.97
N TYR A 56 7.12 8.36 -17.01
CA TYR A 56 6.73 9.49 -16.16
C TYR A 56 6.85 9.16 -14.67
N LEU A 57 6.36 7.99 -14.24
CA LEU A 57 6.45 7.55 -12.84
C LEU A 57 7.90 7.29 -12.42
N GLN A 58 8.70 6.63 -13.26
CA GLN A 58 10.14 6.42 -13.02
C GLN A 58 10.90 7.73 -12.84
N THR A 59 10.50 8.76 -13.58
CA THR A 59 11.16 10.07 -13.58
C THR A 59 10.76 10.92 -12.38
N TYR A 60 9.48 10.91 -11.99
CA TYR A 60 8.93 11.91 -11.05
C TYR A 60 8.33 11.37 -9.75
N PHE A 61 8.04 10.07 -9.63
CA PHE A 61 7.40 9.50 -8.44
C PHE A 61 8.37 9.39 -7.26
N GLY A 62 7.97 9.87 -6.09
CA GLY A 62 8.86 9.96 -4.93
C GLY A 62 9.85 11.12 -5.11
N VAL A 63 11.16 10.81 -5.14
CA VAL A 63 12.24 11.76 -5.44
C VAL A 63 13.44 11.00 -6.06
N PRO A 64 13.36 10.48 -7.30
CA PRO A 64 14.48 9.80 -7.95
C PRO A 64 15.67 10.77 -8.19
N PRO A 65 16.94 10.30 -8.13
CA PRO A 65 17.42 8.99 -7.70
C PRO A 65 17.68 8.91 -6.18
N LEU A 66 17.31 9.94 -5.42
CA LEU A 66 17.52 9.98 -3.95
C LEU A 66 16.66 8.95 -3.21
N LYS A 67 15.54 8.56 -3.81
CA LYS A 67 14.64 7.49 -3.36
C LYS A 67 14.55 6.38 -4.42
N PRO A 68 14.12 5.17 -4.03
CA PRO A 68 13.91 4.07 -4.96
C PRO A 68 13.04 4.51 -6.17
N ILE A 69 13.42 4.04 -7.36
CA ILE A 69 12.62 4.27 -8.57
C ILE A 69 11.48 3.27 -8.63
N LEU A 70 10.32 3.70 -9.11
CA LEU A 70 9.20 2.80 -9.38
C LEU A 70 9.46 2.06 -10.69
N ASP A 71 9.70 0.75 -10.63
CA ASP A 71 10.00 -0.12 -11.77
C ASP A 71 8.88 -1.16 -11.96
N HIS A 72 7.71 -0.69 -12.41
CA HIS A 72 6.59 -1.55 -12.76
C HIS A 72 6.81 -2.18 -14.14
N PRO A 73 6.78 -3.52 -14.27
CA PRO A 73 6.62 -4.17 -15.56
C PRO A 73 5.35 -3.68 -16.28
N GLU A 74 5.43 -3.50 -17.61
CA GLU A 74 4.33 -2.97 -18.43
C GLU A 74 3.02 -3.76 -18.29
N ASP A 75 3.11 -5.06 -18.06
CA ASP A 75 1.98 -5.97 -17.87
C ASP A 75 1.36 -5.91 -16.46
N THR A 76 2.05 -5.27 -15.50
CA THR A 76 1.63 -5.23 -14.09
C THR A 76 1.21 -3.84 -13.59
N LEU A 77 1.40 -2.78 -14.40
CA LEU A 77 1.03 -1.42 -13.99
C LEU A 77 -0.48 -1.29 -13.69
N ILE A 78 -1.33 -1.99 -14.44
CA ILE A 78 -2.78 -1.89 -14.28
C ILE A 78 -3.41 -3.29 -14.35
N GLY A 79 -4.08 -3.68 -13.27
CA GLY A 79 -4.90 -4.88 -13.21
C GLY A 79 -6.24 -4.73 -13.94
N LYS A 80 -6.96 -5.84 -14.10
CA LYS A 80 -8.28 -5.88 -14.77
C LYS A 80 -9.31 -4.93 -14.16
N HIS A 81 -9.22 -4.67 -12.87
CA HIS A 81 -10.17 -3.85 -12.11
C HIS A 81 -9.64 -2.45 -11.77
N ASP A 82 -8.42 -2.16 -12.19
CA ASP A 82 -7.71 -0.95 -11.84
C ASP A 82 -8.00 0.15 -12.88
N GLU A 83 -7.85 1.39 -12.44
CA GLU A 83 -7.91 2.56 -13.30
C GLU A 83 -6.72 3.46 -13.02
N ILE A 84 -6.23 4.16 -14.04
CA ILE A 84 -5.29 5.25 -13.87
C ILE A 84 -5.91 6.53 -14.44
N ILE A 85 -5.96 7.55 -13.60
CA ILE A 85 -6.41 8.90 -13.94
C ILE A 85 -5.18 9.70 -14.30
N ILE A 86 -5.23 10.36 -15.46
CA ILE A 86 -4.13 11.13 -16.02
C ILE A 86 -4.62 12.55 -16.27
N VAL A 87 -3.76 13.53 -15.99
CA VAL A 87 -3.96 14.92 -16.39
C VAL A 87 -2.79 15.29 -17.28
N ARG A 88 -3.10 15.89 -18.42
CA ARG A 88 -2.11 16.40 -19.37
C ARG A 88 -2.10 17.92 -19.41
N ASP A 89 -0.96 18.46 -19.79
CA ASP A 89 -0.82 19.82 -20.31
C ASP A 89 -0.36 19.70 -21.77
N VAL A 90 -1.20 20.14 -22.69
CA VAL A 90 -1.05 19.87 -24.12
C VAL A 90 -0.94 18.36 -24.38
N ASN A 91 0.28 17.84 -24.56
CA ASN A 91 0.54 16.42 -24.84
C ASN A 91 1.35 15.74 -23.74
N GLU A 92 1.82 16.45 -22.72
CA GLU A 92 2.67 15.87 -21.67
C GLU A 92 1.85 15.48 -20.45
N ILE A 93 2.16 14.32 -19.86
CA ILE A 93 1.60 13.93 -18.56
C ILE A 93 2.13 14.90 -17.50
N VAL A 94 1.21 15.52 -16.75
CA VAL A 94 1.56 16.40 -15.64
C VAL A 94 1.06 15.90 -14.28
N GLY A 95 0.18 14.89 -14.31
CA GLY A 95 -0.38 14.29 -13.11
C GLY A 95 -0.89 12.89 -13.37
N THR A 96 -0.64 11.97 -12.44
CA THR A 96 -1.21 10.61 -12.44
C THR A 96 -1.74 10.24 -11.07
N LEU A 97 -2.74 9.36 -11.05
CA LEU A 97 -3.23 8.67 -9.86
C LEU A 97 -3.76 7.30 -10.30
N ARG A 98 -3.35 6.21 -9.65
CA ARG A 98 -3.90 4.88 -9.88
C ARG A 98 -4.88 4.50 -8.76
N TYR A 99 -6.03 3.99 -9.17
CA TYR A 99 -7.07 3.41 -8.33
C TYR A 99 -7.07 1.89 -8.53
N LYS A 100 -6.40 1.19 -7.63
CA LYS A 100 -6.10 -0.24 -7.73
C LYS A 100 -7.07 -1.05 -6.86
N TYR A 101 -7.60 -2.16 -7.35
CA TYR A 101 -8.33 -3.09 -6.48
C TYR A 101 -7.36 -3.76 -5.49
N ALA A 102 -7.56 -3.51 -4.19
CA ALA A 102 -6.69 -4.01 -3.13
C ALA A 102 -7.10 -5.41 -2.66
N GLY A 103 -8.37 -5.77 -2.77
CA GLY A 103 -8.91 -7.01 -2.23
C GLY A 103 -10.16 -6.80 -1.39
N GLU A 104 -10.40 -7.71 -0.47
CA GLU A 104 -11.56 -7.70 0.43
C GLU A 104 -11.11 -7.44 1.87
N PHE A 105 -11.78 -6.52 2.57
CA PHE A 105 -11.62 -6.31 4.00
C PHE A 105 -12.35 -7.42 4.76
N VAL A 106 -11.65 -8.52 4.98
CA VAL A 106 -12.23 -9.75 5.50
C VAL A 106 -12.70 -9.58 6.95
N THR A 107 -12.14 -8.62 7.69
CA THR A 107 -12.54 -8.29 9.07
C THR A 107 -13.98 -7.78 9.16
N SER A 108 -14.49 -7.15 8.10
CA SER A 108 -15.87 -6.66 8.05
C SER A 108 -16.56 -7.10 6.76
N ASN A 109 -17.30 -8.21 6.81
CA ASN A 109 -18.18 -8.69 5.73
C ASN A 109 -17.57 -8.80 4.32
N LYS A 110 -16.24 -8.80 4.19
CA LYS A 110 -15.52 -8.87 2.90
C LYS A 110 -15.80 -7.68 1.98
N GLU A 111 -15.96 -6.49 2.54
CA GLU A 111 -16.13 -5.27 1.74
C GLU A 111 -14.97 -5.09 0.73
N PRO A 112 -15.23 -4.77 -0.54
CA PRO A 112 -14.18 -4.54 -1.52
C PRO A 112 -13.45 -3.23 -1.21
N ILE A 113 -12.13 -3.31 -1.04
CA ILE A 113 -11.27 -2.16 -0.78
C ILE A 113 -10.35 -1.91 -1.98
N TYR A 114 -10.11 -0.64 -2.26
CA TYR A 114 -9.19 -0.17 -3.28
C TYR A 114 -7.97 0.50 -2.64
N LEU A 115 -6.89 0.68 -3.40
CA LEU A 115 -5.75 1.50 -3.06
C LEU A 115 -5.71 2.72 -3.99
N VAL A 116 -5.42 3.88 -3.42
CA VAL A 116 -4.93 5.03 -4.18
C VAL A 116 -3.41 5.01 -4.11
N ASP A 117 -2.76 4.78 -5.24
CA ASP A 117 -1.30 4.81 -5.37
C ASP A 117 -0.87 5.46 -6.69
N CYS A 118 0.43 5.43 -7.02
CA CYS A 118 1.01 6.10 -8.19
C CYS A 118 0.60 7.59 -8.31
N PHE A 119 0.30 8.24 -7.18
CA PHE A 119 -0.06 9.64 -7.12
C PHE A 119 1.19 10.49 -7.36
N CYS A 120 1.32 11.05 -8.55
CA CYS A 120 2.52 11.74 -8.99
C CYS A 120 2.16 13.03 -9.72
N ILE A 121 2.78 14.14 -9.34
CA ILE A 121 2.60 15.45 -9.99
C ILE A 121 3.95 15.92 -10.48
N HIS A 122 4.00 16.30 -11.75
CA HIS A 122 5.18 16.83 -12.41
C HIS A 122 5.72 18.03 -11.61
N PRO A 123 7.04 18.15 -11.39
CA PRO A 123 7.61 19.19 -10.55
C PRO A 123 7.15 20.62 -10.89
N LEU A 124 7.04 20.94 -12.18
CA LEU A 124 6.57 22.26 -12.67
C LEU A 124 5.07 22.53 -12.41
N TRP A 125 4.30 21.49 -12.09
CA TRP A 125 2.86 21.55 -11.84
C TRP A 125 2.48 21.38 -10.35
N ARG A 126 3.47 21.16 -9.49
CA ARG A 126 3.26 21.10 -8.03
C ARG A 126 2.74 22.44 -7.53
N ARG A 127 1.75 22.39 -6.62
CA ARG A 127 1.06 23.56 -6.04
C ARG A 127 0.24 24.40 -7.03
N LYS A 128 -0.01 23.92 -8.25
CA LYS A 128 -0.91 24.55 -9.23
C LYS A 128 -2.31 23.92 -9.26
N GLY A 129 -2.73 23.21 -8.21
CA GLY A 129 -4.07 22.61 -8.11
C GLY A 129 -4.25 21.25 -8.79
N VAL A 130 -3.28 20.73 -9.55
CA VAL A 130 -3.39 19.42 -10.25
C VAL A 130 -3.70 18.27 -9.29
N GLY A 131 -3.09 18.25 -8.11
CA GLY A 131 -3.34 17.22 -7.11
C GLY A 131 -4.76 17.25 -6.56
N ASP A 132 -5.29 18.45 -6.29
CA ASP A 132 -6.68 18.62 -5.82
C ASP A 132 -7.67 18.22 -6.92
N TYR A 133 -7.38 18.54 -8.18
CA TYR A 133 -8.16 18.12 -9.34
C TYR A 133 -8.18 16.60 -9.47
N LEU A 134 -7.03 15.93 -9.50
CA LEU A 134 -6.94 14.46 -9.58
C LEU A 134 -7.75 13.74 -8.50
N LEU A 135 -7.60 14.16 -7.24
CA LEU A 135 -8.33 13.56 -6.12
C LEU A 135 -9.84 13.84 -6.19
N THR A 136 -10.24 15.01 -6.72
CA THR A 136 -11.66 15.35 -6.92
C THR A 136 -12.29 14.51 -8.03
N GLN A 137 -11.58 14.31 -9.14
CA GLN A 137 -12.08 13.46 -10.23
C GLN A 137 -12.11 11.98 -9.82
N LEU A 138 -11.12 11.51 -9.04
CA LEU A 138 -11.18 10.19 -8.41
C LEU A 138 -12.44 10.05 -7.54
N HIS A 139 -12.68 10.99 -6.63
CA HIS A 139 -13.82 10.97 -5.71
C HIS A 139 -15.16 10.81 -6.43
N ARG A 140 -15.40 11.67 -7.43
CA ARG A 140 -16.65 11.64 -8.19
C ARG A 140 -16.81 10.31 -8.92
N ARG A 141 -15.74 9.87 -9.57
CA ARG A 141 -15.74 8.61 -10.31
C ARG A 141 -15.93 7.39 -9.42
N SER A 142 -15.31 7.35 -8.24
CA SER A 142 -15.43 6.23 -7.30
C SER A 142 -16.86 6.13 -6.78
N ASN A 143 -17.53 7.25 -6.52
CA ASN A 143 -18.96 7.30 -6.18
C ASN A 143 -19.84 6.82 -7.34
N GLU A 144 -19.67 7.40 -8.54
CA GLU A 144 -20.44 7.06 -9.74
C GLU A 144 -20.40 5.56 -10.07
N ARG A 145 -19.29 4.89 -9.75
CA ARG A 145 -19.09 3.46 -10.00
C ARG A 145 -19.45 2.56 -8.81
N GLY A 146 -19.91 3.11 -7.69
CA GLY A 146 -20.20 2.35 -6.48
C GLY A 146 -18.97 1.65 -5.91
N ARG A 147 -17.78 2.25 -6.05
CA ARG A 147 -16.50 1.73 -5.54
C ARG A 147 -15.78 2.79 -4.68
N PRO A 148 -16.40 3.33 -3.64
CA PRO A 148 -15.88 4.50 -2.94
C PRO A 148 -14.78 4.18 -1.92
N TYR A 149 -14.64 2.92 -1.52
CA TYR A 149 -13.82 2.56 -0.36
C TYR A 149 -12.36 2.33 -0.72
N ALA A 150 -11.50 3.22 -0.24
CA ALA A 150 -10.08 3.12 -0.53
C ALA A 150 -9.20 3.26 0.72
N LEU A 151 -8.01 2.70 0.62
CA LEU A 151 -6.88 3.04 1.46
C LEU A 151 -5.84 3.81 0.64
N PHE A 152 -5.04 4.62 1.31
CA PHE A 152 -3.82 5.13 0.72
C PHE A 152 -2.71 5.20 1.76
N LEU A 153 -1.49 5.01 1.28
CA LEU A 153 -0.29 5.16 2.08
C LEU A 153 0.35 6.51 1.77
N LYS A 154 0.77 7.20 2.83
CA LYS A 154 1.56 8.41 2.70
C LYS A 154 2.85 8.29 3.50
N GLU A 155 3.97 8.57 2.86
CA GLU A 155 5.27 8.72 3.50
C GLU A 155 5.52 10.15 4.02
N GLY A 156 6.43 10.25 4.99
CA GLY A 156 6.86 11.52 5.59
C GLY A 156 5.84 12.05 6.59
N ALA A 157 5.63 13.37 6.62
CA ALA A 157 4.76 13.97 7.63
C ALA A 157 3.28 13.58 7.45
N PRO A 158 2.47 13.50 8.51
CA PRO A 158 1.05 13.22 8.41
C PRO A 158 0.31 14.34 7.67
N LEU A 159 -0.85 14.04 7.04
CA LEU A 159 -1.62 15.01 6.25
C LEU A 159 -2.14 16.20 7.08
N SER A 160 -2.74 15.92 8.23
CA SER A 160 -3.37 16.92 9.10
C SER A 160 -3.70 16.27 10.45
N ILE A 161 -3.77 17.07 11.51
CA ILE A 161 -4.27 16.62 12.83
C ILE A 161 -5.75 16.22 12.79
N TRP A 162 -6.51 16.78 11.84
CA TRP A 162 -7.95 16.55 11.70
C TRP A 162 -8.27 15.23 10.98
N LEU A 163 -7.32 14.75 10.16
CA LEU A 163 -7.40 13.46 9.49
C LEU A 163 -6.38 12.51 10.14
N PRO A 164 -6.73 11.85 11.26
CA PRO A 164 -5.82 10.90 11.87
C PRO A 164 -5.65 9.68 10.94
N PRO A 165 -4.42 9.15 10.80
CA PRO A 165 -4.23 7.90 10.07
C PRO A 165 -4.83 6.73 10.85
N LEU A 166 -5.25 5.68 10.12
CA LEU A 166 -5.58 4.37 10.71
C LEU A 166 -4.37 3.74 11.39
N TYR A 167 -3.19 4.00 10.84
CA TYR A 167 -1.93 3.47 11.34
C TYR A 167 -0.78 4.41 11.04
N THR A 168 0.15 4.54 11.98
CA THR A 168 1.44 5.20 11.77
C THR A 168 2.54 4.24 12.16
N GLY A 169 3.49 4.06 11.24
CA GLY A 169 4.66 3.24 11.45
C GLY A 169 5.93 3.97 11.02
N THR A 170 7.04 3.26 11.13
CA THR A 170 8.32 3.71 10.60
C THR A 170 8.88 2.59 9.75
N TYR A 171 9.19 2.89 8.51
CA TYR A 171 9.80 1.93 7.63
C TYR A 171 11.29 1.76 7.90
N VAL A 172 11.72 0.53 7.71
CA VAL A 172 13.12 0.14 7.63
C VAL A 172 13.34 -0.76 6.43
N TYR A 173 14.54 -0.76 5.90
CA TYR A 173 14.95 -1.70 4.87
C TYR A 173 16.30 -2.34 5.18
N ARG A 174 16.55 -3.47 4.55
CA ARG A 174 17.89 -4.06 4.50
C ARG A 174 18.13 -4.78 3.19
N GLU A 175 19.41 -4.90 2.83
CA GLU A 175 19.84 -5.87 1.84
C GLU A 175 19.78 -7.28 2.43
N ILE A 176 19.32 -8.23 1.62
CA ILE A 176 19.15 -9.62 2.03
C ILE A 176 20.21 -10.49 1.36
N CYS A 177 20.64 -11.52 2.07
CA CYS A 177 21.70 -12.41 1.62
C CYS A 177 21.12 -13.78 1.28
N PHE A 178 21.86 -14.56 0.50
CA PHE A 178 21.58 -15.99 0.39
C PHE A 178 21.62 -16.63 1.77
N MET A 179 20.54 -17.34 2.12
CA MET A 179 20.46 -18.14 3.32
C MET A 179 20.20 -19.58 2.90
N GLU A 180 21.00 -20.50 3.42
CA GLU A 180 20.70 -21.93 3.31
C GLU A 180 19.33 -22.23 3.94
N ARG A 181 18.68 -23.32 3.50
CA ARG A 181 17.33 -23.64 3.94
C ARG A 181 17.24 -23.66 5.48
N SER A 182 16.53 -22.68 6.03
CA SER A 182 16.21 -22.62 7.45
C SER A 182 15.18 -23.68 7.81
N GLN A 183 15.42 -24.39 8.92
CA GLN A 183 14.43 -25.32 9.49
C GLN A 183 13.24 -24.60 10.13
N CYS A 184 13.39 -23.31 10.45
CA CYS A 184 12.36 -22.49 11.11
C CYS A 184 11.46 -21.76 10.12
N VAL A 185 11.78 -21.71 8.82
CA VAL A 185 11.00 -20.97 7.81
C VAL A 185 10.42 -21.91 6.77
N THR A 186 9.10 -21.89 6.63
CA THR A 186 8.37 -22.66 5.62
C THR A 186 7.67 -21.73 4.63
N SER A 187 7.84 -21.97 3.33
CA SER A 187 7.05 -21.31 2.29
C SER A 187 5.65 -21.93 2.23
N LEU A 188 4.62 -21.09 2.12
CA LEU A 188 3.22 -21.53 2.10
C LEU A 188 2.57 -21.20 0.76
N TYR A 189 1.61 -22.04 0.36
CA TYR A 189 0.61 -21.64 -0.63
C TYR A 189 -0.33 -20.60 -0.03
N MET A 190 -0.88 -19.72 -0.87
CA MET A 190 -1.84 -18.69 -0.45
C MET A 190 -3.02 -19.27 0.32
N SER A 191 -3.55 -20.43 -0.11
CA SER A 191 -4.65 -21.11 0.59
C SER A 191 -4.28 -21.56 2.01
N GLN A 192 -3.03 -21.99 2.23
CA GLN A 192 -2.53 -22.36 3.56
C GLN A 192 -2.37 -21.12 4.44
N ALA A 193 -1.79 -20.04 3.90
CA ALA A 193 -1.63 -18.79 4.62
C ALA A 193 -2.99 -18.21 5.06
N TYR A 194 -3.99 -18.23 4.17
CA TYR A 194 -5.34 -17.74 4.49
C TYR A 194 -6.02 -18.58 5.56
N ARG A 195 -5.90 -19.91 5.52
CA ARG A 195 -6.41 -20.79 6.59
C ARG A 195 -5.77 -20.48 7.94
N ILE A 196 -4.45 -20.33 7.99
CA ILE A 196 -3.74 -19.96 9.22
C ILE A 196 -4.24 -18.60 9.73
N MET A 197 -4.38 -17.62 8.83
CA MET A 197 -4.87 -16.30 9.17
C MET A 197 -6.31 -16.31 9.68
N ASP A 198 -7.18 -17.17 9.14
CA ASP A 198 -8.55 -17.34 9.62
C ASP A 198 -8.57 -17.94 11.05
N HIS A 199 -7.67 -18.88 11.36
CA HIS A 199 -7.51 -19.36 12.74
C HIS A 199 -7.06 -18.24 13.69
N TYR A 200 -6.12 -17.39 13.27
CA TYR A 200 -5.70 -16.24 14.06
C TYR A 200 -6.85 -15.27 14.34
N ARG A 201 -7.72 -15.03 13.35
CA ARG A 201 -8.87 -14.15 13.49
C ARG A 201 -9.93 -14.65 14.46
N VAL A 202 -10.05 -15.97 14.67
CA VAL A 202 -10.93 -16.52 15.71
C VAL A 202 -10.46 -16.07 17.10
N LEU A 203 -9.14 -15.97 17.30
CA LEU A 203 -8.54 -15.53 18.57
C LEU A 203 -8.42 -14.00 18.67
N GLN A 204 -8.30 -13.32 17.53
CA GLN A 204 -8.16 -11.87 17.41
C GLN A 204 -9.18 -11.33 16.39
N PRO A 205 -10.45 -11.18 16.79
CA PRO A 205 -11.51 -10.76 15.87
C PRO A 205 -11.28 -9.37 15.26
N ASN A 206 -10.51 -8.52 15.97
CA ASN A 206 -10.14 -7.18 15.53
C ASN A 206 -8.82 -7.13 14.73
N LEU A 207 -8.33 -8.26 14.22
CA LEU A 207 -7.16 -8.26 13.35
C LEU A 207 -7.52 -7.57 12.02
N PHE A 208 -6.79 -6.52 11.64
CA PHE A 208 -7.01 -5.81 10.38
C PHE A 208 -6.49 -6.64 9.20
N VAL A 209 -7.41 -7.10 8.34
CA VAL A 209 -7.08 -8.03 7.26
C VAL A 209 -7.74 -7.62 5.94
N ILE A 210 -6.91 -7.25 4.97
CA ILE A 210 -7.25 -7.16 3.55
C ILE A 210 -6.54 -8.28 2.80
N ARG A 211 -7.31 -9.04 2.01
CA ARG A 211 -6.79 -10.14 1.18
C ARG A 211 -7.22 -9.97 -0.27
N ASN A 212 -6.29 -10.22 -1.19
CA ASN A 212 -6.60 -10.37 -2.60
C ASN A 212 -6.34 -11.81 -3.05
N PRO A 213 -7.35 -12.70 -3.12
CA PRO A 213 -7.16 -14.07 -3.58
C PRO A 213 -6.79 -14.18 -5.07
N LYS A 214 -6.87 -13.10 -5.83
CA LYS A 214 -6.56 -13.08 -7.27
C LYS A 214 -5.18 -12.49 -7.57
N SER A 215 -4.50 -11.92 -6.58
CA SER A 215 -3.18 -11.34 -6.79
C SER A 215 -2.12 -12.42 -6.89
N MET A 216 -1.30 -12.32 -7.94
CA MET A 216 -0.11 -13.14 -8.14
C MET A 216 1.12 -12.53 -7.46
N ASN A 217 0.99 -11.31 -6.91
CA ASN A 217 2.08 -10.58 -6.28
C ASN A 217 2.19 -10.88 -4.78
N GLN A 218 2.04 -12.15 -4.39
CA GLN A 218 2.07 -12.55 -2.98
C GLN A 218 3.02 -13.72 -2.76
N ILE A 219 3.86 -13.59 -1.74
CA ILE A 219 4.68 -14.67 -1.20
C ILE A 219 4.31 -14.81 0.26
N TRP A 220 4.05 -16.05 0.67
CA TRP A 220 3.70 -16.37 2.03
C TRP A 220 4.77 -17.24 2.67
N LYS A 221 5.21 -16.83 3.85
CA LYS A 221 6.18 -17.58 4.66
C LYS A 221 5.72 -17.64 6.10
N LEU A 222 6.05 -18.74 6.75
CA LEU A 222 5.76 -18.97 8.16
C LEU A 222 7.06 -19.26 8.89
N TYR A 223 7.36 -18.43 9.87
CA TYR A 223 8.40 -18.71 10.85
C TYR A 223 7.80 -19.50 12.01
N ARG A 224 8.50 -20.55 12.46
CA ARG A 224 8.15 -21.33 13.67
C ARG A 224 9.41 -21.68 14.47
N LYS A 225 9.37 -21.40 15.77
CA LYS A 225 10.40 -21.81 16.73
C LYS A 225 9.75 -22.09 18.09
N GLY A 226 9.75 -23.36 18.50
CA GLY A 226 9.03 -23.79 19.69
C GLY A 226 7.54 -23.44 19.60
N ILE A 227 7.03 -22.71 20.59
CA ILE A 227 5.63 -22.24 20.64
C ILE A 227 5.38 -20.98 19.79
N HIS A 228 6.44 -20.31 19.34
CA HIS A 228 6.35 -19.03 18.64
C HIS A 228 6.16 -19.25 17.15
N SER A 229 5.22 -18.49 16.56
CA SER A 229 5.09 -18.46 15.10
C SER A 229 4.71 -17.08 14.58
N ILE A 230 5.21 -16.78 13.37
CA ILE A 230 4.96 -15.52 12.68
C ILE A 230 4.60 -15.85 11.23
N LEU A 231 3.39 -15.51 10.82
CA LEU A 231 2.96 -15.57 9.42
C LEU A 231 3.30 -14.23 8.75
N CYS A 232 4.05 -14.29 7.65
CA CYS A 232 4.54 -13.14 6.91
C CYS A 232 4.06 -13.18 5.46
N GLY A 233 3.51 -12.07 4.98
CA GLY A 233 3.14 -11.84 3.59
C GLY A 233 4.03 -10.78 2.97
N ILE A 234 4.65 -11.13 1.84
CA ILE A 234 5.60 -10.30 1.11
C ILE A 234 5.06 -10.05 -0.30
N GLN A 235 5.17 -8.81 -0.76
CA GLN A 235 4.80 -8.37 -2.10
C GLN A 235 6.02 -7.82 -2.84
N ASP A 236 5.98 -7.82 -4.16
CA ASP A 236 6.85 -6.95 -4.94
C ASP A 236 6.41 -5.50 -4.70
N SER A 237 7.34 -4.64 -4.26
CA SER A 237 7.09 -3.21 -4.14
C SER A 237 7.05 -2.51 -5.51
N TYR A 238 7.54 -3.19 -6.55
CA TYR A 238 7.86 -2.60 -7.84
C TYR A 238 8.81 -1.41 -7.70
N GLN A 239 9.72 -1.45 -6.73
CA GLN A 239 10.75 -0.44 -6.54
C GLN A 239 12.16 -1.02 -6.61
N ARG A 240 13.11 -0.18 -7.03
CA ARG A 240 14.52 -0.51 -7.13
C ARG A 240 15.44 0.56 -6.60
N ILE A 241 16.54 0.13 -6.00
CA ILE A 241 17.69 0.98 -5.67
C ILE A 241 18.86 0.51 -6.54
N GLY A 242 19.23 1.32 -7.54
CA GLY A 242 20.14 0.89 -8.59
C GLY A 242 19.60 -0.35 -9.30
N THR A 243 20.36 -1.45 -9.28
CA THR A 243 19.92 -2.72 -9.88
C THR A 243 19.10 -3.61 -8.93
N LYS A 244 19.06 -3.27 -7.63
CA LYS A 244 18.52 -4.13 -6.57
C LYS A 244 17.01 -4.02 -6.48
N LYS A 245 16.32 -5.16 -6.56
CA LYS A 245 14.86 -5.26 -6.47
C LYS A 245 14.39 -5.32 -5.02
N MET A 246 13.35 -4.56 -4.69
CA MET A 246 12.81 -4.46 -3.33
C MET A 246 11.50 -5.25 -3.17
N GLY A 247 11.46 -6.14 -2.18
CA GLY A 247 10.22 -6.70 -1.67
C GLY A 247 9.69 -5.89 -0.49
N TRP A 248 8.39 -5.95 -0.25
CA TRP A 248 7.71 -5.23 0.81
C TRP A 248 6.89 -6.19 1.66
N ILE A 249 7.18 -6.23 2.95
CA ILE A 249 6.37 -6.99 3.92
C ILE A 249 5.18 -6.11 4.30
N THR A 250 3.97 -6.61 4.04
CA THR A 250 2.72 -5.91 4.35
C THR A 250 1.73 -6.77 5.12
N ALA A 251 2.12 -7.99 5.46
CA ALA A 251 1.41 -8.81 6.43
C ALA A 251 2.40 -9.42 7.41
N TRP A 252 2.10 -9.26 8.69
CA TRP A 252 2.86 -9.82 9.80
C TRP A 252 1.87 -10.17 10.90
N ILE A 253 1.75 -11.45 11.22
CA ILE A 253 0.76 -11.94 12.18
C ILE A 253 1.49 -12.84 13.17
N GLU A 254 1.52 -12.38 14.41
CA GLU A 254 2.23 -12.99 15.51
C GLU A 254 1.34 -13.94 16.30
N SER A 255 1.89 -15.08 16.72
CA SER A 255 1.35 -15.82 17.85
C SER A 255 1.40 -14.98 19.14
N PRO A 256 0.61 -15.32 20.16
CA PRO A 256 0.77 -14.72 21.48
C PRO A 256 2.21 -14.83 22.01
N ALA A 257 2.60 -13.89 22.88
CA ALA A 257 3.87 -13.88 23.61
C ALA A 257 5.14 -13.85 22.73
N ILE A 258 5.10 -13.23 21.54
CA ILE A 258 6.31 -12.95 20.74
C ILE A 258 7.17 -11.87 21.42
N THR A 259 8.43 -12.19 21.68
CA THR A 259 9.45 -11.28 22.22
C THR A 259 10.20 -10.56 21.11
N ASP A 260 10.92 -9.49 21.45
CA ASP A 260 11.73 -8.75 20.47
C ASP A 260 12.89 -9.58 19.93
N ASP A 261 13.47 -10.50 20.72
CA ASP A 261 14.52 -11.41 20.24
C ASP A 261 13.99 -12.37 19.17
N ILE A 262 12.77 -12.87 19.35
CA ILE A 262 12.11 -13.71 18.34
C ILE A 262 11.78 -12.90 17.09
N ARG A 263 11.36 -11.62 17.22
CA ARG A 263 11.13 -10.73 16.07
C ARG A 263 12.42 -10.45 15.31
N GLU A 264 13.52 -10.20 16.01
CA GLU A 264 14.83 -9.98 15.40
C GLU A 264 15.26 -11.21 14.58
N GLU A 265 15.20 -12.39 15.18
CA GLU A 265 15.54 -13.62 14.48
C GLU A 265 14.61 -13.89 13.29
N ALA A 266 13.30 -13.81 13.50
CA ALA A 266 12.30 -14.10 12.48
C ALA A 266 12.36 -13.10 11.33
N SER A 267 12.47 -11.80 11.61
CA SER A 267 12.55 -10.75 10.58
C SER A 267 13.75 -10.98 9.68
N ARG A 268 14.91 -11.34 10.24
CA ARG A 268 16.10 -11.72 9.46
C ARG A 268 15.84 -12.96 8.61
N MET A 269 15.42 -14.07 9.21
CA MET A 269 15.26 -15.33 8.47
C MET A 269 14.16 -15.27 7.40
N LEU A 270 13.03 -14.61 7.69
CA LEU A 270 11.92 -14.46 6.74
C LEU A 270 12.34 -13.61 5.54
N SER A 271 13.11 -12.54 5.78
CA SER A 271 13.60 -11.67 4.71
C SER A 271 14.70 -12.33 3.87
N ASP A 272 15.69 -13.00 4.47
CA ASP A 272 16.73 -13.71 3.69
C ASP A 272 16.14 -14.87 2.88
N ALA A 273 15.09 -15.53 3.38
CA ALA A 273 14.40 -16.59 2.64
C ALA A 273 13.68 -16.09 1.36
N CYS A 274 13.65 -14.78 1.10
CA CYS A 274 13.16 -14.20 -0.14
C CYS A 274 14.24 -14.08 -1.23
N TYR A 275 15.51 -14.32 -0.93
CA TYR A 275 16.56 -14.39 -1.94
C TYR A 275 16.39 -15.66 -2.82
N PRO A 276 16.63 -15.61 -4.14
CA PRO A 276 17.10 -14.47 -4.94
C PRO A 276 15.98 -13.61 -5.55
N ARG A 277 14.71 -13.82 -5.17
CA ARG A 277 13.57 -13.10 -5.79
C ARG A 277 13.62 -11.59 -5.53
N PHE A 278 14.12 -11.20 -4.38
CA PHE A 278 14.41 -9.81 -4.04
C PHE A 278 15.88 -9.69 -3.60
N ASN A 279 16.41 -8.47 -3.69
CA ASN A 279 17.74 -8.12 -3.17
C ASN A 279 17.62 -7.34 -1.86
N MET A 280 16.49 -6.66 -1.66
CA MET A 280 16.23 -5.87 -0.45
C MET A 280 14.81 -6.12 0.03
N ILE A 281 14.59 -5.98 1.33
CA ILE A 281 13.26 -6.06 1.94
C ILE A 281 12.99 -4.76 2.69
N TRP A 282 11.79 -4.25 2.50
CA TRP A 282 11.21 -3.10 3.18
C TRP A 282 10.09 -3.57 4.10
N MET A 283 10.05 -3.08 5.34
CA MET A 283 9.04 -3.50 6.32
C MET A 283 8.89 -2.51 7.46
N ASP A 284 7.85 -2.67 8.28
CA ASP A 284 7.67 -1.86 9.49
C ASP A 284 8.76 -2.17 10.53
N LYS A 285 9.36 -1.13 11.11
CA LYS A 285 10.33 -1.19 12.20
C LYS A 285 9.80 -1.96 13.40
N GLN A 286 8.49 -1.94 13.68
CA GLN A 286 7.95 -2.67 14.84
C GLN A 286 8.13 -4.19 14.75
N TRP A 287 8.42 -4.73 13.57
CA TRP A 287 8.56 -6.16 13.33
C TRP A 287 10.01 -6.64 13.36
N VAL A 288 10.99 -5.75 13.48
CA VAL A 288 12.42 -6.13 13.46
C VAL A 288 13.00 -6.43 14.84
N GLY A 289 12.21 -6.25 15.90
CA GLY A 289 12.67 -6.44 17.28
C GLY A 289 13.79 -5.47 17.65
N ASN A 290 14.85 -5.99 18.28
CA ASN A 290 16.02 -5.21 18.71
C ASN A 290 17.12 -5.12 17.65
N SER A 291 16.84 -5.57 16.42
CA SER A 291 17.87 -5.71 15.40
C SER A 291 18.46 -4.39 14.94
N THR A 292 19.79 -4.33 14.89
CA THR A 292 20.57 -3.21 14.32
C THR A 292 20.90 -3.39 12.84
N LEU A 293 20.48 -4.51 12.24
CA LEU A 293 20.77 -4.84 10.83
C LEU A 293 19.95 -4.00 9.83
N TRP A 294 18.96 -3.26 10.31
CA TRP A 294 17.99 -2.57 9.49
C TRP A 294 18.31 -1.08 9.39
N THR A 295 18.28 -0.55 8.17
CA THR A 295 18.46 0.88 7.90
C THR A 295 17.13 1.60 8.02
N LEU A 296 17.12 2.72 8.75
CA LEU A 296 15.95 3.59 8.89
C LEU A 296 15.64 4.29 7.57
N ASP A 297 14.38 4.25 7.15
CA ASP A 297 13.91 4.94 5.95
C ASP A 297 13.10 6.20 6.31
N GLY A 298 11.97 6.03 6.98
CA GLY A 298 11.13 7.16 7.35
C GLY A 298 9.75 6.75 7.86
N GLN A 299 8.98 7.74 8.28
CA GLN A 299 7.61 7.53 8.74
C GLN A 299 6.65 7.26 7.59
N PHE A 300 5.62 6.46 7.86
CA PHE A 300 4.51 6.23 6.96
C PHE A 300 3.18 6.20 7.70
N HIS A 301 2.12 6.44 6.95
CA HIS A 301 0.78 6.60 7.46
C HIS A 301 -0.24 5.96 6.52
N TRP A 302 -1.06 5.03 7.04
CA TRP A 302 -2.21 4.49 6.32
C TRP A 302 -3.45 5.30 6.63
N TYR A 303 -4.23 5.62 5.61
CA TYR A 303 -5.47 6.37 5.74
C TYR A 303 -6.62 5.63 5.06
N ALA A 304 -7.80 5.69 5.67
CA ALA A 304 -9.05 5.36 5.00
C ALA A 304 -9.56 6.55 4.19
N TYR A 305 -10.33 6.26 3.15
CA TYR A 305 -10.94 7.23 2.28
C TYR A 305 -12.37 6.83 1.93
N GLN A 306 -13.35 7.66 2.32
CA GLN A 306 -14.81 7.43 2.20
C GLN A 306 -15.36 6.25 3.00
N TRP A 307 -14.64 5.81 4.03
CA TRP A 307 -15.11 4.85 5.03
C TRP A 307 -14.34 5.03 6.34
N THR A 308 -14.86 4.47 7.42
CA THR A 308 -14.18 4.36 8.70
C THR A 308 -14.36 2.97 9.28
N THR A 309 -13.56 2.64 10.29
CA THR A 309 -13.60 1.37 11.01
C THR A 309 -13.21 1.59 12.46
N ASN A 310 -13.78 0.82 13.38
CA ASN A 310 -13.28 0.71 14.75
C ASN A 310 -12.17 -0.35 14.90
N VAL A 311 -11.81 -1.04 13.81
CA VAL A 311 -10.68 -1.98 13.77
C VAL A 311 -9.38 -1.18 13.70
N SER A 312 -8.69 -1.09 14.84
CA SER A 312 -7.35 -0.51 14.86
C SER A 312 -6.35 -1.40 14.13
N ILE A 313 -5.55 -0.83 13.24
CA ILE A 313 -4.35 -1.52 12.75
C ILE A 313 -3.36 -1.55 13.91
N GLN A 314 -3.08 -2.75 14.40
CA GLN A 314 -2.09 -2.98 15.46
C GLN A 314 -0.80 -3.51 14.85
N ARG A 315 0.16 -3.90 15.68
CA ARG A 315 1.41 -4.53 15.21
C ARG A 315 1.15 -5.73 14.31
N SER A 316 0.17 -6.58 14.66
CA SER A 316 -0.26 -7.66 13.78
C SER A 316 -1.33 -7.14 12.81
N TYR A 317 -1.04 -7.18 11.51
CA TYR A 317 -2.00 -6.84 10.46
C TYR A 317 -1.67 -7.52 9.13
N CYS A 318 -2.62 -7.47 8.19
CA CYS A 318 -2.44 -7.95 6.83
C CYS A 318 -3.06 -6.97 5.83
N ILE A 319 -2.25 -6.40 4.94
CA ILE A 319 -2.71 -5.63 3.77
C ILE A 319 -2.08 -6.29 2.54
N MET A 320 -2.79 -7.24 1.91
CA MET A 320 -2.26 -8.02 0.79
C MET A 320 -3.02 -7.72 -0.50
N THR A 321 -2.32 -7.12 -1.47
CA THR A 321 -2.94 -6.51 -2.66
C THR A 321 -2.64 -7.20 -3.98
#